data_AF-A0A1A0UEA3-F1
#
_entry.id   AF-A0A1A0UEA3-F1
#
_cell.length_a   1.000
_cell.length_b   1.000
_cell.length_c   1.000
_cell.angle_alpha   90.00
_cell.angle_beta   90.00
_cell.angle_gamma   90.00
#
_symmetry.space_group_name_H-M   'P 1'
#
loop_
_entity.id
_entity.type
_entity.pdbx_description
1 polymer ?
#
loop_
_entity_poly.entity_id
_entity_poly.type
_entity_poly.pdbx_seq_one_letter_code
_entity_poly.pdbx_strand_id
1 'polypeptide(L)'
;MAFESKMMIDGKVVDGESGTLTNINPANEDVLGEVADASKADMNRAIDAARRSFDETDWSTNRALRKRCLLQLHDAIESELEPLREGRQNGVAGFHQYTEIESVACPAT
;
A
#
# COMPACT_ATOMS: atom_id res chain seq x y z
N MET A 1 -10.41 12.99 -9.03
CA MET A 1 -9.11 12.50 -8.56
C MET A 1 -8.92 11.10 -9.12
N ALA A 2 -7.81 10.84 -9.82
CA ALA A 2 -7.46 9.50 -10.23
C ALA A 2 -6.65 8.86 -9.10
N PHE A 3 -7.08 7.69 -8.62
CA PHE A 3 -6.32 6.92 -7.64
C PHE A 3 -5.17 6.21 -8.36
N GLU A 4 -4.00 6.16 -7.73
CA GLU A 4 -2.86 5.42 -8.27
C GLU A 4 -3.13 3.92 -8.11
N SER A 5 -3.38 3.24 -9.22
CA SER A 5 -3.72 1.81 -9.23
C SER A 5 -2.50 0.90 -9.35
N LYS A 6 -1.33 1.47 -9.67
CA LYS A 6 -0.08 0.74 -9.89
C LYS A 6 0.62 0.38 -8.58
N MET A 7 1.51 -0.60 -8.63
CA MET A 7 2.31 -1.04 -7.49
C MET A 7 3.56 -0.19 -7.31
N MET A 8 4.08 -0.11 -6.08
CA MET A 8 5.39 0.48 -5.79
C MET A 8 6.39 -0.63 -5.45
N ILE A 9 7.34 -0.92 -6.35
CA ILE A 9 8.38 -1.94 -6.17
C ILE A 9 9.75 -1.32 -6.45
N ASP A 10 10.71 -1.50 -5.55
CA ASP A 10 12.09 -1.01 -5.71
C ASP A 10 12.16 0.53 -5.94
N GLY A 11 11.26 1.28 -5.28
CA GLY A 11 11.13 2.73 -5.43
C GLY A 11 10.52 3.20 -6.75
N LYS A 12 9.91 2.29 -7.53
CA LYS A 12 9.31 2.59 -8.83
C LYS A 12 7.84 2.21 -8.86
N VAL A 13 7.05 3.05 -9.53
CA VAL A 13 5.65 2.76 -9.85
C VAL A 13 5.59 1.83 -11.06
N VAL A 14 5.04 0.63 -10.89
CA VAL A 14 5.02 -0.45 -11.88
C VAL A 14 3.63 -1.06 -12.03
N ASP A 15 3.30 -1.51 -13.23
CA ASP A 15 2.08 -2.28 -13.49
C ASP A 15 2.21 -3.71 -12.89
N GLY A 16 1.08 -4.31 -12.50
CA GLY A 16 1.00 -5.71 -12.09
C GLY A 16 1.20 -6.65 -13.27
N GLU A 17 2.00 -7.70 -13.11
CA GLU A 17 2.23 -8.67 -14.19
C GLU A 17 0.98 -9.51 -14.49
N SER A 18 0.02 -9.59 -13.55
CA SER A 18 -1.26 -10.27 -13.74
C SER A 18 -2.39 -9.38 -14.27
N GLY A 19 -2.14 -8.08 -14.50
CA GLY A 19 -3.13 -7.12 -15.00
C GLY A 19 -3.79 -6.30 -13.88
N THR A 20 -5.12 -6.14 -13.92
CA THR A 20 -5.88 -5.37 -12.93
C THR A 20 -7.03 -6.19 -12.33
N LEU A 21 -7.32 -5.91 -11.05
CA LEU A 21 -8.42 -6.47 -10.28
C LEU A 21 -9.42 -5.37 -9.93
N THR A 22 -10.71 -5.65 -10.12
CA THR A 22 -11.79 -4.73 -9.73
C THR A 22 -11.97 -4.74 -8.22
N ASN A 23 -11.84 -3.56 -7.60
CA ASN A 23 -12.13 -3.35 -6.19
C ASN A 23 -13.64 -3.12 -6.01
N ILE A 24 -14.31 -4.01 -5.28
CA ILE A 24 -15.75 -4.00 -5.06
C ILE A 24 -16.03 -3.74 -3.57
N ASN A 25 -16.97 -2.84 -3.29
CA ASN A 25 -17.42 -2.56 -1.93
C ASN A 25 -18.26 -3.73 -1.40
N PRO A 26 -17.87 -4.39 -0.30
CA PRO A 26 -18.61 -5.53 0.24
C PRO A 26 -19.97 -5.15 0.84
N ALA A 27 -20.21 -3.87 1.15
CA ALA A 27 -21.45 -3.42 1.80
C ALA A 27 -22.61 -3.23 0.82
N ASN A 28 -22.33 -2.95 -0.45
CA ASN A 28 -23.34 -2.61 -1.45
C ASN A 28 -23.02 -3.06 -2.88
N GLU A 29 -21.93 -3.81 -3.08
CA GLU A 29 -21.46 -4.34 -4.36
C GLU A 29 -21.05 -3.28 -5.41
N ASP A 30 -20.90 -2.01 -5.01
CA ASP A 30 -20.46 -0.95 -5.91
C ASP A 30 -18.97 -1.12 -6.31
N VAL A 31 -18.65 -0.83 -7.57
CA VAL A 31 -17.26 -0.81 -8.06
C VAL A 31 -16.56 0.46 -7.61
N LEU A 32 -15.52 0.31 -6.79
CA LEU A 32 -14.70 1.40 -6.26
C LEU A 32 -13.58 1.81 -7.23
N GLY A 33 -13.14 0.90 -8.11
CA GLY A 33 -12.11 1.15 -9.11
C GLY A 33 -11.34 -0.11 -9.50
N GLU A 34 -10.26 0.05 -10.26
CA GLU A 34 -9.32 -1.02 -10.60
C GLU A 34 -7.99 -0.82 -9.88
N VAL A 35 -7.40 -1.91 -9.39
CA VAL A 35 -6.08 -1.96 -8.74
C VAL A 35 -5.19 -2.97 -9.48
N ALA A 36 -3.87 -2.81 -9.43
CA ALA A 36 -2.95 -3.77 -10.03
C ALA A 36 -3.09 -5.17 -9.37
N ASP A 37 -3.16 -6.21 -10.20
CA ASP A 37 -3.12 -7.60 -9.75
C ASP A 37 -1.67 -8.09 -9.74
N ALA A 38 -1.16 -8.37 -8.54
CA ALA A 38 0.23 -8.74 -8.31
C ALA A 38 0.44 -10.23 -8.58
N SER A 39 1.44 -10.55 -9.41
CA SER A 39 1.84 -11.94 -9.65
C SER A 39 2.79 -12.46 -8.55
N LYS A 40 3.04 -13.77 -8.54
CA LYS A 40 4.10 -14.36 -7.71
C LYS A 40 5.49 -13.76 -8.03
N ALA A 41 5.73 -13.40 -9.29
CA ALA A 41 6.99 -12.79 -9.70
C ALA A 41 7.12 -11.35 -9.17
N ASP A 42 6.03 -10.57 -9.14
CA ASP A 42 6.00 -9.25 -8.51
C ASP A 42 6.31 -9.33 -7.02
N MET A 43 5.73 -10.32 -6.32
CA MET A 43 6.02 -10.59 -4.92
C MET A 43 7.51 -10.90 -4.70
N ASN A 44 8.10 -11.77 -5.53
CA ASN A 44 9.52 -12.10 -5.43
C ASN A 44 10.40 -10.85 -5.68
N ARG A 45 10.07 -10.05 -6.69
CA ARG A 45 10.78 -8.78 -6.98
C ARG A 45 10.72 -7.81 -5.81
N ALA A 46 9.58 -7.71 -5.13
CA ALA A 46 9.43 -6.88 -3.93
C ALA A 46 10.27 -7.40 -2.76
N ILE A 47 10.30 -8.72 -2.54
CA ILE A 47 11.13 -9.35 -1.50
C ILE A 47 12.61 -9.11 -1.77
N ASP A 48 13.07 -9.30 -3.01
CA ASP A 48 14.46 -9.07 -3.40
C ASP A 48 14.86 -7.61 -3.24
N ALA A 49 13.99 -6.67 -3.63
CA ALA A 49 14.20 -5.24 -3.42
C ALA A 49 14.32 -4.88 -1.93
N ALA A 50 13.45 -5.45 -1.07
CA ALA A 50 13.51 -5.25 0.37
C ALA A 50 14.80 -5.82 0.98
N ARG A 51 15.22 -7.02 0.52
CA ARG A 51 16.46 -7.67 0.98
C ARG A 51 17.69 -6.85 0.61
N ARG A 52 17.80 -6.42 -0.65
CA ARG A 52 18.89 -5.53 -1.10
C ARG A 52 18.89 -4.22 -0.32
N SER A 53 17.72 -3.62 -0.09
CA SER A 53 17.63 -2.39 0.71
C SER A 53 18.15 -2.60 2.13
N PHE A 54 17.89 -3.77 2.73
CA PHE A 54 18.35 -4.08 4.09
C PHE A 54 19.87 -4.36 4.16
N ASP A 55 20.39 -5.13 3.20
CA ASP A 55 21.76 -5.65 3.21
C ASP A 55 22.77 -4.67 2.57
N GLU A 56 22.39 -3.99 1.48
CA GLU A 56 23.29 -3.19 0.64
C GLU A 56 23.21 -1.69 0.90
N THR A 57 22.24 -1.23 1.71
CA THR A 57 22.12 0.19 2.09
C THR A 57 22.32 0.39 3.59
N ASP A 58 22.45 1.64 4.01
CA ASP A 58 22.53 1.98 5.42
C ASP A 58 21.15 1.98 6.11
N TRP A 59 20.05 1.70 5.41
CA TRP A 59 18.68 1.76 5.93
C TRP A 59 18.50 0.99 7.26
N SER A 60 19.05 -0.21 7.36
CA SER A 60 18.93 -1.09 8.54
C SER A 60 19.63 -0.51 9.77
N THR A 61 20.69 0.28 9.60
CA THR A 61 21.52 0.81 10.69
C THR A 61 21.35 2.32 10.92
N ASN A 62 20.90 3.07 9.91
CA ASN A 62 20.78 4.52 9.95
C ASN A 62 19.48 4.99 10.62
N ARG A 63 19.53 5.17 11.94
CA ARG A 63 18.40 5.66 12.76
C ARG A 63 17.94 7.07 12.36
N ALA A 64 18.87 7.95 11.99
CA ALA A 64 18.56 9.33 11.63
C ALA A 64 17.79 9.42 10.30
N LEU A 65 18.16 8.59 9.32
CA LEU A 65 17.40 8.43 8.08
C LEU A 65 15.98 7.94 8.35
N ARG A 66 15.82 6.83 9.10
CA ARG A 66 14.49 6.30 9.41
C ARG A 66 13.59 7.29 10.14
N LYS A 67 14.14 8.05 11.10
CA LYS A 67 13.39 9.12 11.79
C LYS A 67 12.89 10.17 10.79
N ARG A 68 13.75 10.64 9.89
CA ARG A 68 13.36 11.63 8.86
C ARG A 68 12.26 11.10 7.96
N CYS A 69 12.39 9.87 7.46
CA CYS A 69 11.38 9.24 6.61
C CYS A 69 10.02 9.09 7.31
N LEU A 70 10.00 8.69 8.59
CA LEU A 70 8.76 8.59 9.36
C LEU A 70 8.10 9.96 9.59
N LEU A 71 8.88 11.01 9.84
CA LEU A 71 8.35 12.37 9.94
C LEU A 71 7.82 12.89 8.60
N GLN A 72 8.51 12.61 7.50
CA GLN A 72 8.01 12.94 6.16
C GLN A 72 6.68 12.23 5.85
N LEU A 73 6.56 10.96 6.24
CA LEU A 73 5.32 10.21 6.09
C LEU A 73 4.19 10.79 6.95
N HIS A 74 4.50 11.14 8.21
CA HIS A 74 3.56 11.81 9.11
C HIS A 74 3.03 13.10 8.50
N ASP A 75 3.91 13.98 8.06
CA ASP A 75 3.54 15.28 7.50
C ASP A 75 2.71 15.11 6.22
N ALA A 76 3.04 14.12 5.39
CA ALA A 76 2.25 13.78 4.20
C ALA A 76 0.84 13.31 4.58
N ILE A 77 0.71 12.40 5.56
CA ILE A 77 -0.60 11.93 6.04
C ILE A 77 -1.42 13.10 6.64
N GLU A 78 -0.79 13.97 7.42
CA GLU A 78 -1.45 15.15 7.98
C GLU A 78 -1.93 16.13 6.92
N SER A 79 -1.16 16.32 5.84
CA SER A 79 -1.58 17.19 4.74
C SER A 79 -2.76 16.64 3.94
N GLU A 80 -2.89 15.31 3.88
CA GLU A 80 -3.96 14.61 3.14
C GLU A 80 -5.13 14.22 4.05
N LEU A 81 -5.07 14.49 5.37
CA LEU A 81 -6.03 14.02 6.36
C LEU A 81 -7.44 14.59 6.15
N GLU A 82 -7.57 15.85 5.72
CA GLU A 82 -8.87 16.44 5.38
C GLU A 82 -9.47 15.83 4.09
N PRO A 83 -8.72 15.71 2.96
CA PRO A 83 -9.16 14.95 1.80
C PRO A 83 -9.53 13.48 2.09
N LEU A 84 -8.79 12.80 2.97
CA LEU A 84 -9.04 11.40 3.35
C LEU A 84 -10.29 11.26 4.24
N ARG A 85 -10.63 12.27 5.05
CA ARG A 85 -11.89 12.32 5.81
C ARG A 85 -13.09 12.55 4.90
N GLU A 86 -12.93 13.35 3.85
CA GLU A 86 -13.97 13.63 2.87
C GLU A 86 -14.13 12.50 1.84
N GLY A 87 -13.04 11.77 1.57
CA GLY A 87 -12.97 10.55 0.76
C GLY A 87 -13.68 9.37 1.42
N ARG A 88 -15.01 9.40 1.41
CA ARG A 88 -15.92 8.29 1.73
C ARG A 88 -15.58 7.06 0.86
N GLN A 89 -14.67 6.23 1.32
CA GLN A 89 -14.82 4.80 1.10
C GLN A 89 -15.91 4.33 2.07
N ASN A 90 -17.05 3.92 1.53
CA ASN A 90 -18.12 3.15 2.20
C ASN A 90 -19.33 3.89 2.78
N GLY A 91 -19.49 5.20 2.65
CA GLY A 91 -20.79 5.84 2.96
C GLY A 91 -21.35 5.63 4.39
N VAL A 92 -20.61 5.03 5.31
CA VAL A 92 -20.92 4.89 6.74
C VAL A 92 -19.84 5.60 7.54
N ALA A 93 -20.28 6.50 8.40
CA ALA A 93 -19.42 7.15 9.39
C ALA A 93 -18.92 6.09 10.38
N GLY A 94 -17.64 5.75 10.32
CA GLY A 94 -17.04 4.85 11.30
C GLY A 94 -15.62 4.46 10.95
N PHE A 95 -14.65 5.15 11.56
CA PHE A 95 -13.22 4.78 11.61
C PHE A 95 -12.95 3.41 12.27
N HIS A 96 -13.99 2.65 12.62
CA HIS A 96 -13.93 1.43 13.42
C HIS A 96 -13.74 0.13 12.61
N GLN A 97 -13.85 0.15 11.28
CA GLN A 97 -13.82 -1.09 10.50
C GLN A 97 -12.42 -1.48 9.98
N TYR A 98 -11.43 -0.57 10.02
CA TYR A 98 -10.11 -0.79 9.38
C TYR A 98 -8.96 -1.12 10.35
N THR A 99 -9.21 -1.26 11.66
CA THR A 99 -8.17 -1.64 12.63
C THR A 99 -7.90 -3.14 12.71
N GLU A 100 -8.69 -3.98 12.02
CA GLU A 100 -8.39 -5.40 11.87
C GLU A 100 -7.61 -5.61 10.56
N ILE A 101 -6.30 -5.41 10.64
CA ILE A 101 -5.38 -5.99 9.66
C ILE A 101 -5.40 -7.50 9.93
N GLU A 102 -6.32 -8.22 9.28
CA GLU A 102 -6.18 -9.66 9.13
C GLU A 102 -4.86 -9.91 8.40
N SER A 103 -3.89 -10.44 9.15
CA SER A 103 -2.71 -11.04 8.59
C SER A 103 -3.15 -12.17 7.67
N VAL A 104 -3.31 -11.90 6.38
CA VAL A 104 -3.39 -12.94 5.36
C VAL A 104 -2.01 -13.58 5.29
N ALA A 105 -1.85 -14.59 6.14
CA ALA A 105 -0.76 -15.53 6.07
C ALA A 105 -0.80 -16.18 4.69
N CYS A 106 0.22 -15.91 3.88
CA CYS A 106 0.55 -16.77 2.75
C CYS A 106 0.73 -18.20 3.30
N PRO A 107 -0.03 -19.21 2.85
CA PRO A 107 0.21 -20.57 3.28
C PRO A 107 1.53 -21.02 2.65
N ALA A 108 2.57 -21.10 3.47
CA ALA A 108 3.79 -21.80 3.11
C ALA A 108 3.46 -23.27 2.89
N THR A 109 3.59 -23.73 1.65
CA THR A 109 3.75 -25.15 1.31
C THR A 109 5.02 -25.30 0.50
#